data_AF-A0AAQ2YB82-F1
#
_entry.id   AF-A0AAQ2YB82-F1
#
_cell.length_a   1.000
_cell.length_b   1.000
_cell.length_c   1.000
_cell.angle_alpha   90.00
_cell.angle_beta   90.00
_cell.angle_gamma   90.00
#
_symmetry.space_group_name_H-M   'P 1'
#
loop_
_entity.id
_entity.type
_entity.pdbx_description
1 polymer ?
#
loop_
_entity_poly.entity_id
_entity_poly.type
_entity_poly.pdbx_seq_one_letter_code
_entity_poly.pdbx_strand_id
1 'polypeptide(L)'
;MMIESQVKSVCEKPKRKIHMIKIWRLAIGMLVTTCPTMAFAEVAVSGVKGKVNYFQVHKDPTDASNEGQRFIVSLDTTQPVTICGESGYWTGTLDTEGGKAIYSAVLSAAMADKEIILQGNSENTCLAGNMLIRNVLLVY
;
A
#
# COMPACT_ATOMS: atom_id res chain seq x y z
N MET A 1 -12.56 15.10 30.06
CA MET A 1 -12.39 13.71 30.52
C MET A 1 -11.33 13.09 29.61
N MET A 2 -10.07 13.13 30.05
CA MET A 2 -8.91 12.55 29.34
C MET A 2 -8.73 11.11 29.83
N ILE A 3 -8.59 10.16 28.91
CA ILE A 3 -8.08 8.82 29.22
C ILE A 3 -6.95 8.53 28.24
N GLU A 4 -5.73 8.63 28.78
CA GLU A 4 -4.53 8.00 28.24
C GLU A 4 -4.70 6.47 28.29
N SER A 5 -4.39 5.77 27.20
CA SER A 5 -4.26 4.31 27.20
C SER A 5 -2.80 3.94 26.96
N GLN A 6 -2.30 3.14 27.90
CA GLN A 6 -0.94 2.65 28.04
C GLN A 6 -0.72 1.41 27.16
N VAL A 7 0.39 1.36 26.41
CA VAL A 7 0.96 0.09 25.94
C VAL A 7 2.36 -0.06 26.51
N LYS A 8 2.45 -0.94 27.53
CA LYS A 8 3.68 -1.47 28.11
C LYS A 8 4.45 -2.26 27.04
N SER A 9 5.74 -1.99 26.89
CA SER A 9 6.70 -3.00 26.43
C SER A 9 7.72 -3.26 27.54
N VAL A 10 7.79 -4.53 27.91
CA VAL A 10 8.67 -5.10 28.91
C VAL A 10 10.05 -5.25 28.27
N CYS A 11 11.06 -4.57 28.81
CA CYS A 11 12.46 -4.85 28.50
C CYS A 11 13.16 -5.26 29.79
N GLU A 12 13.26 -6.57 29.99
CA GLU A 12 13.91 -7.24 31.11
C GLU A 12 15.43 -6.98 31.05
N LYS A 13 15.99 -6.37 32.11
CA LYS A 13 17.43 -6.10 32.23
C LYS A 13 18.13 -7.22 33.03
N PRO A 14 19.21 -7.83 32.53
CA PRO A 14 20.05 -8.70 33.35
C PRO A 14 20.96 -7.87 34.26
N LYS A 15 20.95 -8.20 35.56
CA LYS A 15 21.87 -7.67 36.59
C LYS A 15 23.30 -8.14 36.31
N ARG A 16 24.26 -7.21 36.14
CA ARG A 16 25.68 -7.48 36.37
C ARG A 16 26.23 -6.49 37.40
N LYS A 17 26.73 -7.05 38.51
CA LYS A 17 27.54 -6.36 39.51
C LYS A 17 28.82 -5.87 38.85
N ILE A 18 29.16 -4.60 39.02
CA ILE A 18 30.48 -4.07 38.63
C ILE A 18 31.08 -3.39 39.86
N HIS A 19 32.16 -3.99 40.35
CA HIS A 19 33.07 -3.43 41.34
C HIS A 19 33.81 -2.22 40.74
N MET A 20 33.98 -1.17 41.54
CA MET A 20 34.86 -0.03 41.26
C MET A 20 36.26 -0.47 40.82
N ILE A 21 36.83 0.17 39.79
CA ILE A 21 38.27 0.46 39.68
C ILE A 21 38.52 1.63 38.69
N LYS A 22 39.38 2.53 39.18
CA LYS A 22 40.05 3.74 38.68
C LYS A 22 40.26 3.96 37.16
N ILE A 23 39.92 5.19 36.74
CA ILE A 23 40.65 6.18 35.92
C ILE A 23 41.90 5.68 35.14
N TRP A 24 41.94 5.88 33.81
CA TRP A 24 42.98 6.61 33.03
C TRP A 24 42.86 6.39 31.49
N ARG A 25 43.15 7.46 30.72
CA ARG A 25 43.60 7.55 29.31
C ARG A 25 42.59 7.51 28.13
N LEU A 26 42.55 8.67 27.45
CA LEU A 26 42.66 8.91 25.99
C LEU A 26 42.42 7.71 25.04
N ALA A 27 41.34 7.81 24.26
CA ALA A 27 41.31 7.29 22.88
C ALA A 27 40.25 8.05 22.07
N ILE A 28 40.73 8.75 21.04
CA ILE A 28 39.97 9.25 19.89
C ILE A 28 39.38 8.01 19.19
N GLY A 29 38.06 7.95 19.07
CA GLY A 29 37.34 6.86 18.42
C GLY A 29 36.15 7.42 17.65
N MET A 30 36.39 7.67 16.37
CA MET A 30 35.44 8.07 15.34
C MET A 30 34.16 7.22 15.43
N LEU A 31 33.07 7.79 15.93
CA LEU A 31 31.76 7.15 15.90
C LEU A 31 31.22 7.29 14.47
N VAL A 32 31.50 6.29 13.63
CA VAL A 32 30.89 6.18 12.30
C VAL A 32 29.42 5.86 12.52
N THR A 33 28.58 6.88 12.41
CA THR A 33 27.13 6.78 12.40
C THR A 33 26.71 6.02 11.14
N THR A 34 26.58 4.70 11.24
CA THR A 34 25.99 3.90 10.17
C THR A 34 24.49 4.16 10.17
N CYS A 35 24.06 5.00 9.23
CA CYS A 35 22.65 5.17 8.91
C CYS A 35 22.13 3.83 8.36
N PRO A 36 21.09 3.20 8.94
CA PRO A 36 20.49 2.03 8.33
C PRO A 36 19.85 2.46 7.01
N THR A 37 20.43 2.06 5.89
CA THR A 37 19.81 2.17 4.58
C THR A 37 18.60 1.25 4.57
N MET A 38 17.40 1.83 4.59
CA MET A 38 16.18 1.08 4.31
C MET A 38 16.22 0.67 2.84
N ALA A 39 16.61 -0.57 2.59
CA ALA A 39 16.46 -1.20 1.29
C ALA A 39 14.97 -1.50 1.10
N PHE A 40 14.27 -0.66 0.33
CA PHE A 40 12.99 -1.03 -0.22
C PHE A 40 13.25 -2.12 -1.26
N ALA A 41 12.84 -3.35 -0.96
CA ALA A 41 12.72 -4.38 -1.98
C ALA A 41 11.56 -3.97 -2.91
N GLU A 42 11.90 -3.26 -3.99
CA GLU A 42 10.96 -2.94 -5.06
C GLU A 42 10.72 -4.24 -5.84
N VAL A 43 9.76 -5.04 -5.37
CA VAL A 43 9.16 -6.06 -6.24
C VAL A 43 8.49 -5.26 -7.35
N ALA A 44 9.05 -5.32 -8.56
CA ALA A 44 8.47 -4.68 -9.73
C ALA A 44 7.10 -5.31 -9.99
N VAL A 45 6.05 -4.71 -9.41
CA VAL A 45 4.67 -5.02 -9.74
C VAL A 45 4.45 -4.44 -11.12
N SER A 46 4.29 -5.32 -12.12
CA SER A 46 3.97 -4.95 -13.49
C SER A 46 2.71 -4.07 -13.48
N GLY A 47 2.89 -2.78 -13.72
CA GLY A 47 1.80 -1.82 -13.79
C GLY A 47 1.31 -1.68 -15.22
N VAL A 48 -0.01 -1.53 -15.39
CA VAL A 48 -0.61 -1.24 -16.69
C VAL A 48 -0.92 0.25 -16.77
N LYS A 49 -0.42 0.88 -17.83
CA LYS A 49 -0.63 2.31 -18.11
C LYS A 49 -1.80 2.51 -19.06
N GLY A 50 -2.69 3.45 -18.77
CA GLY A 50 -3.77 3.83 -19.69
C GLY A 50 -4.67 4.93 -19.14
N LYS A 51 -5.62 5.38 -19.97
CA LYS A 51 -6.69 6.30 -19.55
C LYS A 51 -7.88 5.52 -18.99
N VAL A 52 -8.64 6.10 -18.07
CA VAL A 52 -9.86 5.45 -17.56
C VAL A 52 -10.94 5.49 -18.64
N ASN A 53 -11.28 4.32 -19.18
CA ASN A 53 -12.34 4.15 -20.17
C ASN A 53 -13.69 3.78 -19.52
N TYR A 54 -13.63 3.01 -18.44
CA TYR A 54 -14.79 2.55 -17.70
C TYR A 54 -14.55 2.68 -16.20
N PHE A 55 -15.54 3.22 -15.48
CA PHE A 55 -15.50 3.35 -14.03
C PHE A 55 -16.90 3.14 -13.44
N GLN A 56 -17.05 2.11 -12.61
CA GLN A 56 -18.31 1.77 -11.98
C GLN A 56 -18.12 1.51 -10.49
N VAL A 57 -18.99 2.09 -9.65
CA VAL A 57 -19.12 1.67 -8.26
C VAL A 57 -20.20 0.60 -8.15
N HIS A 58 -19.85 -0.54 -7.58
CA HIS A 58 -20.75 -1.64 -7.30
C HIS A 58 -21.07 -1.67 -5.80
N LYS A 59 -22.30 -1.29 -5.48
CA LYS A 59 -22.87 -1.34 -4.13
C LYS A 59 -24.15 -2.17 -4.18
N ASP A 60 -24.27 -3.14 -3.28
CA ASP A 60 -25.53 -3.84 -3.07
C ASP A 60 -26.53 -2.86 -2.43
N PRO A 61 -27.69 -2.60 -3.06
CA PRO A 61 -28.69 -1.68 -2.53
C PRO A 61 -29.35 -2.19 -1.23
N THR A 62 -29.24 -3.49 -0.94
CA THR A 62 -29.85 -4.12 0.23
C THR A 62 -28.90 -4.21 1.43
N ASP A 63 -27.59 -3.98 1.22
CA ASP A 63 -26.59 -4.06 2.27
C ASP A 63 -26.30 -2.67 2.89
N ALA A 64 -26.69 -2.53 4.16
CA ALA A 64 -26.43 -1.34 4.96
C ALA A 64 -25.03 -1.32 5.61
N SER A 65 -24.33 -2.47 5.67
CA SER A 65 -23.04 -2.61 6.36
C SER A 65 -21.85 -2.07 5.55
N ASN A 66 -22.06 -1.83 4.24
CA ASN A 66 -21.03 -1.49 3.27
C ASN A 66 -19.96 -2.58 3.07
N GLU A 67 -20.20 -3.80 3.55
CA GLU A 67 -19.29 -4.91 3.37
C GLU A 67 -19.30 -5.38 1.91
N GLY A 68 -18.10 -5.65 1.36
CA GLY A 68 -17.98 -6.11 -0.03
C GLY A 68 -18.25 -5.04 -1.11
N GLN A 69 -18.41 -3.77 -0.74
CA GLN A 69 -18.47 -2.67 -1.72
C GLN A 69 -17.17 -2.59 -2.49
N ARG A 70 -17.30 -2.46 -3.81
CA ARG A 70 -16.17 -2.45 -4.73
C ARG A 70 -16.41 -1.46 -5.86
N PHE A 71 -15.33 -1.08 -6.53
CA PHE A 71 -15.40 -0.35 -7.77
C PHE A 71 -14.61 -1.10 -8.84
N ILE A 72 -15.06 -0.97 -10.07
CA ILE A 72 -14.55 -1.67 -11.24
C ILE A 72 -14.03 -0.62 -12.22
N VAL A 73 -12.83 -0.85 -12.76
CA VAL A 73 -12.13 0.08 -13.64
C VAL A 73 -11.67 -0.67 -14.88
N SER A 74 -11.80 -0.05 -16.05
CA SER A 74 -11.09 -0.47 -17.27
C SER A 74 -10.22 0.67 -17.75
N LEU A 75 -8.99 0.34 -18.13
CA LEU A 75 -8.11 1.27 -18.81
C LEU A 75 -8.22 1.08 -20.33
N ASP A 76 -8.20 2.19 -21.07
CA ASP A 76 -7.84 2.18 -22.49
C ASP A 76 -6.31 2.11 -22.57
N THR A 77 -5.80 0.97 -23.00
CA THR A 77 -4.38 0.65 -23.04
C THR A 77 -4.06 -0.26 -24.21
N THR A 78 -2.85 -0.11 -24.74
CA THR A 78 -2.28 -1.03 -25.74
C THR A 78 -1.52 -2.19 -25.10
N GLN A 79 -1.34 -2.17 -23.77
CA GLN A 79 -0.65 -3.21 -23.04
C GLN A 79 -1.63 -4.36 -22.73
N PRO A 80 -1.25 -5.63 -23.00
CA PRO A 80 -2.11 -6.75 -22.66
C PRO A 80 -2.28 -6.83 -21.13
N VAL A 81 -3.52 -6.75 -20.66
CA VAL A 81 -3.87 -7.02 -19.26
C VAL A 81 -4.02 -8.52 -19.08
N THR A 82 -2.91 -9.26 -19.10
CA THR A 82 -2.90 -10.72 -18.95
C THR A 82 -2.80 -11.13 -17.49
N ILE A 83 -3.67 -10.58 -16.65
CA ILE A 83 -3.58 -10.85 -15.22
C ILE A 83 -4.98 -10.86 -14.61
N CYS A 84 -5.39 -12.04 -14.12
CA CYS A 84 -6.73 -12.34 -13.62
C CYS A 84 -7.87 -12.27 -14.66
N GLY A 85 -8.21 -13.42 -15.28
CA GLY A 85 -9.36 -13.56 -16.18
C GLY A 85 -9.24 -12.83 -17.52
N GLU A 86 -10.08 -13.19 -18.49
CA GLU A 86 -10.12 -12.58 -19.85
C GLU A 86 -10.68 -11.14 -19.87
N SER A 87 -11.10 -10.63 -18.72
CA SER A 87 -12.04 -9.52 -18.65
C SER A 87 -11.37 -8.15 -18.76
N GLY A 88 -10.04 -8.05 -18.56
CA GLY A 88 -9.29 -6.79 -18.67
C GLY A 88 -9.69 -5.73 -17.63
N TYR A 89 -10.56 -6.08 -16.68
CA TYR A 89 -11.05 -5.19 -15.65
C TYR A 89 -10.22 -5.30 -14.37
N TRP A 90 -10.14 -4.16 -13.70
CA TRP A 90 -9.53 -3.97 -12.41
C TRP A 90 -10.61 -3.76 -11.37
N THR A 91 -10.40 -4.23 -10.16
CA THR A 91 -11.34 -4.07 -9.05
C THR A 91 -10.60 -3.54 -7.83
N GLY A 92 -11.17 -2.57 -7.15
CA GLY A 92 -10.74 -2.15 -5.82
C GLY A 92 -11.89 -2.26 -4.82
N THR A 93 -11.56 -2.41 -3.54
CA THR A 93 -12.55 -2.47 -2.46
C THR A 93 -12.76 -1.09 -1.85
N LEU A 94 -13.91 -0.84 -1.24
CA LEU A 94 -14.26 0.42 -0.56
C LEU A 94 -14.41 0.26 0.96
N ASP A 95 -14.17 -0.95 1.46
CA ASP A 95 -14.23 -1.34 2.87
C ASP A 95 -13.10 -0.75 3.72
N THR A 96 -11.95 -0.51 3.12
CA THR A 96 -10.75 0.03 3.79
C THR A 96 -10.45 1.47 3.38
N GLU A 97 -9.80 2.24 4.26
CA GLU A 97 -9.32 3.59 3.93
C GLU A 97 -8.34 3.59 2.75
N GLY A 98 -7.50 2.56 2.63
CA GLY A 98 -6.62 2.38 1.47
C GLY A 98 -7.42 2.22 0.17
N GLY A 99 -8.46 1.39 0.19
CA GLY A 99 -9.37 1.21 -0.94
C GLY A 99 -10.10 2.50 -1.36
N LYS A 100 -10.57 3.30 -0.39
CA LYS A 100 -11.19 4.61 -0.64
C LYS A 100 -10.21 5.64 -1.19
N ALA A 101 -8.95 5.61 -0.76
CA ALA A 101 -7.90 6.47 -1.30
C ALA A 101 -7.59 6.11 -2.77
N ILE A 102 -7.48 4.82 -3.09
CA ILE A 102 -7.32 4.31 -4.46
C ILE A 102 -8.51 4.75 -5.31
N TYR A 103 -9.74 4.57 -4.84
CA TYR A 103 -10.96 5.02 -5.52
C TYR A 103 -10.90 6.52 -5.86
N SER A 104 -10.53 7.35 -4.88
CA SER A 104 -10.45 8.80 -5.05
C SER A 104 -9.37 9.20 -6.06
N ALA A 105 -8.23 8.51 -6.05
CA ALA A 105 -7.15 8.72 -7.02
C ALA A 105 -7.59 8.36 -8.45
N VAL A 106 -8.25 7.21 -8.65
CA VAL A 106 -8.78 6.83 -9.96
C VAL A 106 -9.86 7.79 -10.43
N LEU A 107 -10.80 8.16 -9.54
CA LEU A 107 -11.89 9.08 -9.86
C LEU A 107 -11.35 10.45 -10.28
N SER A 108 -10.41 11.01 -9.52
CA SER A 108 -9.80 12.30 -9.85
C SER A 108 -9.04 12.26 -11.19
N ALA A 109 -8.33 11.17 -11.48
CA ALA A 109 -7.68 11.01 -12.78
C ALA A 109 -8.67 10.87 -13.94
N ALA A 110 -9.78 10.15 -13.74
CA ALA A 110 -10.85 10.02 -14.72
C ALA A 110 -11.50 11.39 -15.01
N MET A 111 -11.79 12.18 -13.97
CA MET A 111 -12.34 13.53 -14.11
C MET A 111 -11.37 14.51 -14.78
N ALA A 112 -10.07 14.33 -14.59
CA ALA A 112 -9.03 15.17 -15.19
C ALA A 112 -8.59 14.69 -16.59
N ASP A 113 -9.18 13.61 -17.11
CA ASP A 113 -8.78 12.94 -18.36
C ASP A 113 -7.26 12.65 -18.42
N LYS A 114 -6.70 12.21 -17.29
CA LYS A 114 -5.27 11.89 -17.14
C LYS A 114 -5.02 10.39 -17.24
N GLU A 115 -3.87 10.05 -17.80
CA GLU A 115 -3.36 8.69 -17.79
C GLU A 115 -2.90 8.31 -16.38
N ILE A 116 -3.18 7.06 -16.00
CA ILE A 116 -2.74 6.46 -14.74
C ILE A 116 -2.06 5.13 -15.00
N ILE A 117 -1.26 4.71 -14.02
CA ILE A 117 -0.71 3.35 -13.97
C ILE A 117 -1.40 2.63 -12.83
N LEU A 118 -2.06 1.52 -13.13
CA LEU A 118 -2.63 0.62 -12.15
C LEU A 118 -1.67 -0.52 -11.88
N GLN A 119 -1.39 -0.76 -10.60
CA GLN A 119 -0.62 -1.89 -10.12
C GLN A 119 -1.50 -2.82 -9.32
N GLY A 120 -1.44 -4.12 -9.63
CA GLY A 120 -2.28 -5.14 -9.04
C GLY A 120 -1.56 -6.03 -8.05
N ASN A 121 -2.27 -7.03 -7.53
CA ASN A 121 -1.61 -8.19 -6.94
C ASN A 121 -0.89 -9.03 -8.00
N SER A 122 -0.02 -9.93 -7.54
CA SER A 122 0.53 -11.00 -8.38
C SER A 122 -0.58 -11.86 -8.99
N GLU A 123 -0.25 -12.56 -10.08
CA GLU A 123 -1.17 -13.09 -11.09
C GLU A 123 -2.26 -14.07 -10.61
N ASN A 124 -2.21 -14.50 -9.34
CA ASN A 124 -3.08 -15.52 -8.77
C ASN A 124 -4.10 -14.99 -7.74
N THR A 125 -4.10 -13.68 -7.42
CA THR A 125 -5.03 -13.12 -6.43
C THR A 125 -6.08 -12.23 -7.10
N CYS A 126 -7.16 -12.85 -7.57
CA CYS A 126 -8.24 -12.19 -8.29
C CYS A 126 -9.48 -12.04 -7.41
N LEU A 127 -10.17 -10.90 -7.51
CA LEU A 127 -11.46 -10.71 -6.86
C LEU A 127 -12.56 -10.77 -7.93
N ALA A 128 -13.41 -11.80 -7.87
CA ALA A 128 -14.47 -12.04 -8.86
C ALA A 128 -13.97 -12.09 -10.32
N GLY A 129 -12.77 -12.64 -10.55
CA GLY A 129 -12.18 -12.76 -11.87
C GLY A 129 -11.49 -11.50 -12.40
N ASN A 130 -11.40 -10.44 -11.59
CA ASN A 130 -10.72 -9.19 -11.93
C ASN A 130 -9.44 -9.00 -11.11
N MET A 131 -8.50 -8.21 -11.64
CA MET A 131 -7.27 -7.88 -10.93
C MET A 131 -7.55 -6.92 -9.76
N LEU A 132 -7.06 -7.24 -8.56
CA LEU A 132 -7.23 -6.36 -7.39
C LEU A 132 -6.20 -5.21 -7.44
N ILE A 133 -6.69 -3.97 -7.44
CA ILE A 133 -5.85 -2.77 -7.44
C ILE A 133 -5.15 -2.63 -6.09
N ARG A 134 -3.83 -2.42 -6.13
CA ARG A 134 -2.98 -2.15 -4.96
C ARG A 134 -2.47 -0.73 -4.93
N ASN A 135 -1.96 -0.24 -6.06
CA ASN A 135 -1.46 1.12 -6.18
C ASN A 135 -1.99 1.79 -7.44
N VAL A 136 -2.12 3.10 -7.36
CA VAL A 136 -2.45 3.99 -8.48
C VAL A 136 -1.34 5.02 -8.56
N LEU A 137 -0.69 5.12 -9.71
CA LEU A 137 0.34 6.11 -9.95
C LEU A 137 -0.16 7.10 -10.99
N LEU A 138 0.00 8.38 -10.70
CA LEU A 138 -0.31 9.46 -11.63
C LEU A 138 0.85 9.64 -12.61
N VAL A 139 0.51 9.82 -13.88
CA VAL A 139 1.48 10.15 -14.92
C VAL A 139 1.44 11.66 -15.15
N TYR A 140 2.59 12.32 -14.98
CA TYR A 140 2.76 13.77 -15.13
C TYR A 140 3.23 14.16 -16.53
#